data_AF-A0A6V8HQ08-F1
#
_entry.id   AF-A0A6V8HQ08-F1
#
_cell.length_a   1.000
_cell.length_b   1.000
_cell.length_c   1.000
_cell.angle_alpha   90.00
_cell.angle_beta   90.00
_cell.angle_gamma   90.00
#
_symmetry.space_group_name_H-M   'P 1'
#
loop_
_entity.id
_entity.type
_entity.pdbx_description
1 polymer ?
#
loop_
_entity_poly.entity_id
_entity_poly.type
_entity_poly.pdbx_seq_one_letter_code
_entity_poly.pdbx_strand_id
1 'polypeptide(L)'
;MAHSLGMRAGILPRQTSRAIPIYGSSTIFSNNRQSQCRAFSQTKPTAAKGGMMSGEMIVPKQPPQPSMISRMRDIDPDKVPTDFGILPGTFIKPEGKDMPDFFKHPKERLMFEWTWLKSWVTSAFATIYFCKWQCNPRASLLLKERKQIGKGLHTLMYTEFAKGNERMIRAKCSPGLGNDLIKRIRKRNPKETISWTLERYIRDPSTFFTGVRVLSDRATLIPEVPDSAIRQIVLRIKSQQSSLKISKEGTDNLEQAVFSVPKVQDCTEYVVIQKVRIAGKEKDWEIWGFAKPTTLEDLDSPFFAAGLSLKERVLALQDRFTGRS
;
A
#
# COMPACT_ATOMS: atom_id res chain seq x y z
N MET A 1 -65.17 15.88 11.28
CA MET A 1 -65.64 16.41 9.98
C MET A 1 -64.55 17.31 9.43
N ALA A 2 -64.06 17.00 8.23
CA ALA A 2 -63.42 17.84 7.20
C ALA A 2 -62.39 18.93 7.64
N HIS A 3 -61.21 19.09 7.05
CA HIS A 3 -60.92 19.16 5.63
C HIS A 3 -59.46 18.80 5.31
N SER A 4 -59.32 18.15 4.17
CA SER A 4 -58.11 17.91 3.39
C SER A 4 -57.63 19.18 2.67
N LEU A 5 -56.32 19.35 2.56
CA LEU A 5 -55.70 20.14 1.49
C LEU A 5 -54.42 19.43 1.04
N GLY A 6 -54.57 18.65 -0.03
CA GLY A 6 -53.47 18.09 -0.79
C GLY A 6 -52.90 19.14 -1.76
N MET A 7 -51.60 19.33 -1.73
CA MET A 7 -50.86 20.13 -2.70
C MET A 7 -50.36 19.23 -3.83
N ARG A 8 -50.95 19.41 -5.01
CA ARG A 8 -50.51 18.91 -6.32
C ARG A 8 -49.19 19.60 -6.70
N ALA A 9 -48.14 18.84 -7.00
CA ALA A 9 -46.99 19.33 -7.74
C ALA A 9 -47.15 18.93 -9.22
N GLY A 10 -47.09 19.94 -10.10
CA GLY A 10 -47.29 19.83 -11.53
C GLY A 10 -46.18 19.05 -12.23
N ILE A 11 -46.61 18.17 -13.13
CA ILE A 11 -45.78 17.46 -14.10
C ILE A 11 -45.49 18.45 -15.24
N LEU A 12 -44.22 18.79 -15.45
CA LEU A 12 -43.76 19.47 -16.66
C LEU A 12 -42.98 18.49 -17.54
N PRO A 13 -43.20 18.50 -18.87
CA PRO A 13 -42.56 17.59 -19.80
C PRO A 13 -41.11 17.99 -20.08
N ARG A 14 -40.20 17.03 -19.93
CA ARG A 14 -38.79 17.17 -20.28
C ARG A 14 -38.66 17.01 -21.79
N GLN A 15 -38.59 18.15 -22.49
CA GLN A 15 -38.23 18.20 -23.90
C GLN A 15 -36.83 17.62 -24.10
N THR A 16 -36.78 16.55 -24.90
CA THR A 16 -35.58 16.00 -25.51
C THR A 16 -35.24 16.83 -26.74
N SER A 17 -33.99 17.24 -26.89
CA SER A 17 -33.50 17.83 -28.14
C SER A 17 -32.00 17.63 -28.29
N ARG A 18 -31.63 17.22 -29.50
CA ARG A 18 -30.32 17.29 -30.16
C ARG A 18 -29.39 16.08 -29.99
N ALA A 19 -29.72 15.05 -30.78
CA ALA A 19 -28.71 14.25 -31.46
C ALA A 19 -28.00 15.11 -32.51
N ILE A 20 -26.68 15.01 -32.54
CA ILE A 20 -25.77 15.62 -33.52
C ILE A 20 -25.53 14.56 -34.60
N PRO A 21 -25.95 14.75 -35.87
CA PRO A 21 -25.44 13.94 -36.96
C PRO A 21 -24.09 14.52 -37.43
N ILE A 22 -23.09 13.66 -37.34
CA ILE A 22 -21.76 13.78 -37.93
C ILE A 22 -21.92 13.78 -39.46
N TYR A 23 -21.68 14.91 -40.11
CA TYR A 23 -21.29 14.94 -41.53
C TYR A 23 -19.77 15.05 -41.57
N GLY A 24 -19.12 13.89 -41.57
CA GLY A 24 -17.70 13.74 -41.85
C GLY A 24 -17.48 13.68 -43.35
N SER A 25 -16.53 14.49 -43.82
CA SER A 25 -16.18 14.70 -45.20
C SER A 25 -15.79 13.42 -45.95
N SER A 26 -16.21 13.41 -47.20
CA SER A 26 -15.76 12.55 -48.29
C SER A 26 -14.24 12.40 -48.33
N THR A 27 -13.76 11.18 -48.10
CA THR A 27 -12.44 10.74 -48.59
C THR A 27 -12.64 9.79 -49.75
N ILE A 28 -12.26 10.30 -50.92
CA ILE A 28 -12.21 9.59 -52.19
C ILE A 28 -11.08 8.56 -52.07
N PHE A 29 -11.41 7.28 -52.20
CA PHE A 29 -10.44 6.22 -52.43
C PHE A 29 -9.91 6.36 -53.87
N SER A 30 -8.75 7.01 -54.05
CA SER A 30 -8.00 6.89 -55.30
C SER A 30 -7.27 5.56 -55.32
N ASN A 31 -7.80 4.65 -56.12
CA ASN A 31 -7.21 3.39 -56.50
C ASN A 31 -5.96 3.67 -57.35
N ASN A 32 -4.76 3.57 -56.79
CA ASN A 32 -3.52 3.60 -57.57
C ASN A 32 -2.85 2.22 -57.49
N ARG A 33 -3.38 1.29 -58.30
CA ARG A 33 -2.67 0.08 -58.70
C ARG A 33 -1.53 0.49 -59.63
N GLN A 34 -0.35 0.74 -59.08
CA GLN A 34 0.88 0.62 -59.85
C GLN A 34 1.39 -0.81 -59.70
N SER A 35 1.01 -1.63 -60.68
CA SER A 35 1.71 -2.87 -61.02
C SER A 35 3.16 -2.53 -61.35
N GLN A 36 4.08 -2.72 -60.39
CA GLN A 36 5.50 -2.77 -60.71
C GLN A 36 5.89 -4.22 -61.03
N CYS A 37 5.88 -4.54 -62.32
CA CYS A 37 6.57 -5.70 -62.86
C CYS A 37 8.08 -5.53 -62.60
N ARG A 38 8.65 -6.32 -61.68
CA ARG A 38 10.12 -6.43 -61.56
C ARG A 38 10.66 -7.28 -62.71
N ALA A 39 11.58 -6.71 -63.47
CA ALA A 39 12.34 -7.42 -64.50
C ALA A 39 13.25 -8.50 -63.87
N PHE A 40 13.28 -9.67 -64.50
CA PHE A 40 13.90 -10.93 -64.04
C PHE A 40 15.46 -10.92 -64.04
N SER A 41 16.10 -9.80 -64.37
CA SER A 41 17.53 -9.73 -64.70
C SER A 41 18.43 -9.02 -63.67
N GLN A 42 18.00 -8.87 -62.43
CA GLN A 42 18.87 -8.38 -61.33
C GLN A 42 19.07 -9.45 -60.26
N THR A 43 19.77 -10.52 -60.63
CA THR A 43 20.45 -11.40 -59.67
C THR A 43 21.70 -10.69 -59.15
N LYS A 44 21.82 -10.54 -57.83
CA LYS A 44 23.09 -10.11 -57.22
C LYS A 44 24.07 -11.30 -57.28
N PRO A 45 25.28 -11.16 -57.82
CA PRO A 45 26.25 -12.25 -57.82
C PRO A 45 26.74 -12.51 -56.40
N THR A 46 26.71 -13.79 -56.03
CA THR A 46 27.34 -14.36 -54.84
C THR A 46 28.84 -14.16 -54.93
N ALA A 47 29.39 -13.24 -54.14
CA ALA A 47 30.84 -13.06 -54.04
C ALA A 47 31.41 -14.13 -53.10
N ALA A 48 31.90 -15.22 -53.68
CA ALA A 48 32.87 -16.08 -53.01
C ALA A 48 34.23 -15.37 -52.99
N LYS A 49 34.70 -15.01 -51.80
CA LYS A 49 36.13 -14.74 -51.55
C LYS A 49 36.53 -15.48 -50.27
N GLY A 50 37.32 -16.52 -50.45
CA GLY A 50 38.14 -17.07 -49.39
C GLY A 50 39.16 -16.03 -48.93
N GLY A 51 39.44 -16.04 -47.63
CA GLY A 51 40.46 -15.20 -47.03
C GLY A 51 40.11 -14.77 -45.61
N MET A 52 40.82 -15.37 -44.65
CA MET A 52 41.03 -14.93 -43.27
C MET A 52 39.86 -15.18 -42.30
N MET A 53 40.03 -16.24 -41.51
CA MET A 53 39.26 -16.49 -40.30
C MET A 53 39.57 -15.39 -39.27
N SER A 54 38.76 -14.34 -39.21
CA SER A 54 38.50 -13.68 -37.94
C SER A 54 37.43 -14.51 -37.24
N GLY A 55 37.82 -15.28 -36.24
CA GLY A 55 36.90 -15.96 -35.35
C GLY A 55 36.06 -14.95 -34.59
N GLU A 56 35.00 -14.46 -35.23
CA GLU A 56 33.96 -13.69 -34.57
C GLU A 56 33.27 -14.67 -33.61
N MET A 57 33.52 -14.49 -32.31
CA MET A 57 32.84 -15.26 -31.28
C MET A 57 31.34 -15.02 -31.44
N ILE A 58 30.63 -16.00 -32.03
CA ILE A 58 29.18 -16.05 -32.04
C ILE A 58 28.76 -16.14 -30.58
N VAL A 59 28.45 -15.00 -29.96
CA VAL A 59 27.89 -14.96 -28.62
C VAL A 59 26.59 -15.76 -28.69
N PRO A 60 26.45 -16.88 -27.97
CA PRO A 60 25.23 -17.66 -28.01
C PRO A 60 24.07 -16.75 -27.62
N LYS A 61 23.14 -16.57 -28.55
CA LYS A 61 21.92 -15.78 -28.35
C LYS A 61 21.20 -16.38 -27.14
N GLN A 62 21.18 -15.65 -26.03
CA GLN A 62 20.52 -16.13 -24.82
C GLN A 62 19.09 -16.53 -25.15
N PRO A 63 18.60 -17.66 -24.61
CA PRO A 63 17.24 -18.09 -24.86
C PRO A 63 16.27 -16.96 -24.49
N PRO A 64 15.19 -16.77 -25.25
CA PRO A 64 14.24 -15.70 -25.01
C PRO A 64 13.73 -15.80 -23.58
N GLN A 65 14.12 -14.84 -22.75
CA GLN A 65 13.62 -14.77 -21.39
C GLN A 65 12.16 -14.30 -21.43
N PRO A 66 11.22 -15.02 -20.81
CA PRO A 66 9.83 -14.55 -20.73
C PRO A 66 9.81 -13.21 -20.00
N SER A 67 8.93 -12.30 -20.45
CA SER A 67 8.75 -10.98 -19.83
C SER A 67 8.38 -11.14 -18.36
N MET A 68 8.69 -10.13 -17.53
CA MET A 68 8.33 -10.16 -16.10
C MET A 68 6.83 -10.43 -15.90
N ILE A 69 5.99 -9.91 -16.79
CA ILE A 69 4.54 -10.11 -16.80
C ILE A 69 4.17 -11.60 -16.93
N SER A 70 4.79 -12.32 -17.87
CA SER A 70 4.55 -13.75 -18.04
C SER A 70 5.05 -14.53 -16.82
N ARG A 71 6.21 -14.17 -16.27
CA ARG A 71 6.74 -14.81 -15.06
C ARG A 71 5.82 -14.63 -13.86
N MET A 72 5.24 -13.44 -13.66
CA MET A 72 4.36 -13.15 -12.52
C MET A 72 3.01 -13.86 -12.59
N ARG A 73 2.51 -14.25 -13.77
CA ARG A 73 1.27 -15.05 -13.89
C ARG A 73 1.43 -16.47 -13.35
N ASP A 74 2.64 -17.02 -13.44
CA ASP A 74 2.93 -18.40 -13.04
C ASP A 74 3.44 -18.51 -11.58
N ILE A 75 3.55 -17.38 -10.86
CA ILE A 75 3.95 -17.38 -9.45
C ILE A 75 2.75 -17.79 -8.58
N ASP A 76 2.96 -18.79 -7.72
CA ASP A 76 2.00 -19.12 -6.66
C ASP A 76 1.63 -17.86 -5.87
N PRO A 77 0.34 -17.51 -5.71
CA PRO A 77 -0.08 -16.31 -5.00
C PRO A 77 0.44 -16.28 -3.56
N ASP A 78 0.70 -17.45 -2.97
CA ASP A 78 1.27 -17.58 -1.63
C ASP A 78 2.75 -17.22 -1.55
N LYS A 79 3.49 -17.33 -2.66
CA LYS A 79 4.93 -17.01 -2.76
C LYS A 79 5.20 -15.56 -3.16
N VAL A 80 4.19 -14.82 -3.59
CA VAL A 80 4.35 -13.39 -3.91
C VAL A 80 4.69 -12.62 -2.63
N PRO A 81 5.84 -11.93 -2.56
CA PRO A 81 6.20 -11.14 -1.40
C PRO A 81 5.19 -10.01 -1.22
N THR A 82 4.72 -9.83 0.00
CA THR A 82 3.72 -8.80 0.34
C THR A 82 4.36 -7.48 0.80
N ASP A 83 5.67 -7.32 0.62
CA ASP A 83 6.40 -6.13 1.09
C ASP A 83 6.45 -5.04 0.01
N PHE A 84 5.37 -4.28 -0.11
CA PHE A 84 5.19 -3.24 -1.12
C PHE A 84 5.55 -1.82 -0.63
N GLY A 85 6.07 -1.67 0.58
CA GLY A 85 6.22 -0.35 1.21
C GLY A 85 4.90 0.26 1.67
N ILE A 86 4.97 1.43 2.29
CA ILE A 86 3.77 2.25 2.55
C ILE A 86 3.26 2.77 1.21
N LEU A 87 1.95 2.65 0.96
CA LEU A 87 1.36 3.12 -0.28
C LEU A 87 1.68 4.61 -0.53
N PRO A 88 2.01 4.99 -1.77
CA PRO A 88 2.37 6.35 -2.10
C PRO A 88 1.23 7.34 -1.83
N GLY A 89 1.57 8.50 -1.27
CA GLY A 89 0.59 9.53 -0.87
C GLY A 89 -0.23 9.16 0.38
N THR A 90 0.18 8.15 1.15
CA THR A 90 -0.40 7.87 2.47
C THR A 90 -0.04 8.99 3.43
N PHE A 91 -1.05 9.74 3.84
CA PHE A 91 -0.87 10.81 4.81
C PHE A 91 -1.06 10.29 6.24
N ILE A 92 -0.03 10.44 7.07
CA ILE A 92 -0.05 10.01 8.46
C ILE A 92 -0.05 11.25 9.32
N LYS A 93 -1.25 11.67 9.73
CA LYS A 93 -1.42 12.86 10.56
C LYS A 93 -0.56 12.73 11.83
N PRO A 94 0.28 13.71 12.20
CA PRO A 94 1.05 13.75 13.43
C PRO A 94 0.18 14.05 14.64
N GLU A 95 0.76 13.92 15.82
CA GLU A 95 0.12 14.35 17.06
C GLU A 95 0.20 15.88 17.21
N GLY A 96 -0.68 16.46 18.01
CA GLY A 96 -0.78 17.92 18.14
C GLY A 96 0.53 18.62 18.53
N LYS A 97 1.46 17.92 19.19
CA LYS A 97 2.79 18.44 19.55
C LYS A 97 3.75 18.54 18.36
N ASP A 98 3.63 17.63 17.40
CA ASP A 98 4.51 17.55 16.22
C ASP A 98 3.89 18.26 14.99
N MET A 99 2.75 18.93 15.20
CA MET A 99 2.01 19.60 14.14
C MET A 99 2.28 21.11 14.21
N PRO A 100 2.30 21.83 13.07
CA PRO A 100 2.56 23.26 13.09
C PRO A 100 1.61 24.01 14.02
N ASP A 101 2.17 24.95 14.79
CA ASP A 101 1.44 25.80 15.72
C ASP A 101 0.40 26.64 14.96
N PHE A 102 -0.84 26.65 15.47
CA PHE A 102 -1.95 27.41 14.86
C PHE A 102 -1.66 28.90 14.74
N PHE A 103 -0.93 29.48 15.70
CA PHE A 103 -0.71 30.93 15.79
C PHE A 103 0.61 31.38 15.14
N LYS A 104 1.65 30.54 15.15
CA LYS A 104 2.96 30.91 14.58
C LYS A 104 3.02 30.65 13.08
N HIS A 105 2.51 29.50 12.64
CA HIS A 105 2.59 29.04 11.25
C HIS A 105 1.21 28.64 10.69
N PRO A 106 0.24 29.59 10.63
CA PRO A 106 -1.14 29.27 10.26
C PRO A 106 -1.26 28.73 8.83
N LYS A 107 -0.44 29.22 7.89
CA LYS A 107 -0.44 28.77 6.49
C LYS A 107 0.01 27.32 6.36
N GLU A 108 1.11 26.96 7.01
CA GLU A 108 1.63 25.59 7.04
C GLU A 108 0.62 24.65 7.70
N ARG A 109 0.01 25.09 8.81
CA ARG A 109 -1.03 24.32 9.48
C ARG A 109 -2.24 24.07 8.58
N LEU A 110 -2.72 25.09 7.87
CA LEU A 110 -3.85 24.97 6.96
C LEU A 110 -3.51 24.07 5.77
N MET A 111 -2.30 24.19 5.21
CA MET A 111 -1.81 23.30 4.16
C MET A 111 -1.77 21.83 4.63
N PHE A 112 -1.32 21.61 5.85
CA PHE A 112 -1.26 20.29 6.48
C PHE A 112 -2.65 19.67 6.63
N GLU A 113 -3.60 20.44 7.18
CA GLU A 113 -5.00 20.01 7.36
C GLU A 113 -5.74 19.83 6.03
N TRP A 114 -5.47 20.70 5.05
CA TRP A 114 -6.02 20.57 3.69
C TRP A 114 -5.52 19.30 2.99
N THR A 115 -4.22 19.03 3.08
CA THR A 115 -3.62 17.83 2.49
C THR A 115 -4.13 16.57 3.17
N TRP A 116 -4.26 16.59 4.50
CA TRP A 116 -4.89 15.52 5.25
C TRP A 116 -6.32 15.26 4.77
N LEU A 117 -7.16 16.30 4.70
CA LEU A 117 -8.56 16.19 4.29
C LEU A 117 -8.66 15.65 2.85
N LYS A 118 -7.87 16.21 1.93
CA LYS A 118 -7.80 15.73 0.54
C LYS A 118 -7.37 14.26 0.45
N SER A 119 -6.34 13.87 1.20
CA SER A 119 -5.88 12.48 1.25
C SER A 119 -6.96 11.56 1.83
N TRP A 120 -7.65 11.99 2.90
CA TRP A 120 -8.74 11.23 3.49
C TRP A 120 -9.90 11.02 2.51
N VAL A 121 -10.37 12.07 1.84
CA VAL A 121 -11.45 12.00 0.86
C VAL A 121 -11.07 11.08 -0.31
N THR A 122 -9.89 11.30 -0.91
CA THR A 122 -9.43 10.49 -2.04
C THR A 122 -9.24 9.02 -1.66
N SER A 123 -8.71 8.74 -0.47
CA SER A 123 -8.52 7.37 0.04
C SER A 123 -9.85 6.68 0.33
N ALA A 124 -10.83 7.40 0.88
CA ALA A 124 -12.18 6.89 1.12
C ALA A 124 -12.87 6.53 -0.20
N PHE A 125 -12.84 7.42 -1.20
CA PHE A 125 -13.38 7.14 -2.53
C PHE A 125 -12.68 5.96 -3.21
N ALA A 126 -11.34 5.92 -3.21
CA ALA A 126 -10.57 4.82 -3.79
C ALA A 126 -10.93 3.48 -3.14
N THR A 127 -11.06 3.43 -1.81
CA THR A 127 -11.41 2.20 -1.08
C THR A 127 -12.85 1.76 -1.38
N ILE A 128 -13.80 2.69 -1.46
CA ILE A 128 -15.18 2.39 -1.84
C ILE A 128 -15.26 1.87 -3.27
N TYR A 129 -14.60 2.57 -4.21
CA TYR A 129 -14.52 2.18 -5.61
C TYR A 129 -13.95 0.77 -5.75
N PHE A 130 -12.82 0.53 -5.10
CA PHE A 130 -12.16 -0.78 -5.08
C PHE A 130 -13.08 -1.88 -4.54
N CYS A 131 -13.61 -1.73 -3.32
CA CYS A 131 -14.39 -2.79 -2.67
C CYS A 131 -15.74 -3.07 -3.36
N LYS A 132 -16.39 -2.05 -3.95
CA LYS A 132 -17.75 -2.17 -4.48
C LYS A 132 -17.83 -2.37 -5.99
N TRP A 133 -16.89 -1.83 -6.75
CA TRP A 133 -16.89 -1.88 -8.21
C TRP A 133 -15.76 -2.72 -8.81
N GLN A 134 -14.56 -2.68 -8.23
CA GLN A 134 -13.39 -3.32 -8.84
C GLN A 134 -13.22 -4.79 -8.45
N CYS A 135 -13.54 -5.16 -7.21
CA CYS A 135 -13.45 -6.55 -6.75
C CYS A 135 -14.65 -7.39 -7.17
N ASN A 136 -14.39 -8.55 -7.76
CA ASN A 136 -15.38 -9.61 -7.97
C ASN A 136 -14.90 -10.92 -7.33
N PRO A 137 -15.53 -11.44 -6.26
CA PRO A 137 -16.69 -10.90 -5.56
C PRO A 137 -16.36 -9.61 -4.79
N ARG A 138 -17.39 -8.82 -4.49
CA ARG A 138 -17.27 -7.53 -3.79
C ARG A 138 -16.59 -7.72 -2.43
N ALA A 139 -15.50 -6.99 -2.21
CA ALA A 139 -14.78 -7.03 -0.94
C ALA A 139 -15.55 -6.28 0.15
N SER A 140 -15.41 -6.74 1.39
CA SER A 140 -16.01 -6.07 2.55
C SER A 140 -15.19 -4.83 2.95
N LEU A 141 -15.89 -3.71 3.19
CA LEU A 141 -15.26 -2.46 3.60
C LEU A 141 -14.73 -2.50 5.03
N LEU A 142 -15.24 -3.41 5.87
CA LEU A 142 -14.82 -3.66 7.25
C LEU A 142 -14.65 -2.39 8.10
N LEU A 143 -15.40 -1.32 7.84
CA LEU A 143 -15.24 0.03 8.43
C LEU A 143 -15.14 0.01 9.96
N LYS A 144 -15.99 -0.79 10.61
CA LYS A 144 -16.03 -0.92 12.07
C LYS A 144 -14.92 -1.83 12.61
N GLU A 145 -14.63 -2.91 11.89
CA GLU A 145 -13.75 -3.99 12.33
C GLU A 145 -12.26 -3.66 12.21
N ARG A 146 -11.85 -2.70 11.36
CA ARG A 146 -10.42 -2.32 11.16
C ARG A 146 -9.68 -2.06 12.46
N LYS A 147 -10.33 -1.35 13.38
CA LYS A 147 -9.75 -1.02 14.68
C LYS A 147 -9.53 -2.28 15.52
N GLN A 148 -10.48 -3.21 15.49
CA GLN A 148 -10.40 -4.46 16.25
C GLN A 148 -9.37 -5.41 15.65
N ILE A 149 -9.33 -5.53 14.31
CA ILE A 149 -8.31 -6.29 13.58
C ILE A 149 -6.91 -5.76 13.93
N GLY A 150 -6.73 -4.44 13.86
CA GLY A 150 -5.46 -3.80 14.20
C GLY A 150 -5.02 -4.02 15.64
N LYS A 151 -5.92 -3.87 16.61
CA LYS A 151 -5.65 -4.16 18.03
C LYS A 151 -5.25 -5.62 18.24
N GLY A 152 -6.01 -6.54 17.63
CA GLY A 152 -5.77 -7.98 17.76
C GLY A 152 -4.42 -8.37 17.19
N LEU A 153 -4.10 -7.89 15.98
CA LEU A 153 -2.80 -8.14 15.34
C LEU A 153 -1.64 -7.55 16.14
N HIS A 154 -1.75 -6.30 16.59
CA HIS A 154 -0.72 -5.64 17.40
C HIS A 154 -0.41 -6.42 18.68
N THR A 155 -1.46 -6.79 19.43
CA THR A 155 -1.34 -7.57 20.66
C THR A 155 -0.74 -8.95 20.40
N LEU A 156 -1.21 -9.65 19.35
CA LEU A 156 -0.71 -10.96 18.96
C LEU A 156 0.78 -10.89 18.58
N MET A 157 1.17 -9.92 17.76
CA MET A 157 2.56 -9.73 17.35
C MET A 157 3.48 -9.56 18.55
N TYR A 158 3.18 -8.64 19.46
CA TYR A 158 4.03 -8.40 20.64
C TYR A 158 4.04 -9.59 21.60
N THR A 159 2.92 -10.26 21.79
CA THR A 159 2.82 -11.47 22.63
C THR A 159 3.67 -12.61 22.06
N GLU A 160 3.55 -12.89 20.76
CA GLU A 160 4.31 -13.96 20.11
C GLU A 160 5.80 -13.59 19.97
N PHE A 161 6.11 -12.29 19.81
CA PHE A 161 7.47 -11.79 19.86
C PHE A 161 8.09 -12.00 21.25
N ALA A 162 7.37 -11.73 22.33
CA ALA A 162 7.84 -11.96 23.69
C ALA A 162 8.13 -13.46 23.93
N LYS A 163 7.19 -14.33 23.56
CA LYS A 163 7.34 -15.80 23.62
C LYS A 163 8.46 -16.37 22.74
N GLY A 164 8.84 -15.66 21.68
CA GLY A 164 9.87 -16.13 20.72
C GLY A 164 9.33 -17.11 19.68
N ASN A 165 8.03 -17.08 19.38
CA ASN A 165 7.41 -17.99 18.42
C ASN A 165 7.62 -17.51 16.97
N GLU A 166 8.70 -17.99 16.34
CA GLU A 166 9.03 -17.59 14.96
C GLU A 166 7.93 -17.94 13.95
N ARG A 167 7.23 -19.08 14.14
CA ARG A 167 6.21 -19.57 13.20
C ARG A 167 5.03 -18.62 13.11
N MET A 168 4.53 -18.16 14.26
CA MET A 168 3.40 -17.23 14.31
C MET A 168 3.76 -15.85 13.76
N ILE A 169 4.99 -15.38 14.01
CA ILE A 169 5.47 -14.11 13.47
C ILE A 169 5.52 -14.14 11.94
N ARG A 170 6.04 -15.21 11.32
CA ARG A 170 6.04 -15.36 9.85
C ARG A 170 4.63 -15.43 9.26
N ALA A 171 3.66 -15.96 10.01
CA ALA A 171 2.30 -16.14 9.53
C ALA A 171 1.45 -14.86 9.63
N LYS A 172 1.76 -13.94 10.56
CA LYS A 172 0.94 -12.74 10.84
C LYS A 172 1.63 -11.41 10.54
N CYS A 173 2.93 -11.42 10.25
CA CYS A 173 3.69 -10.23 9.84
C CYS A 173 4.14 -10.37 8.39
N SER A 174 4.33 -9.23 7.72
CA SER A 174 4.98 -9.19 6.41
C SER A 174 6.40 -9.78 6.47
N PRO A 175 6.95 -10.26 5.34
CA PRO A 175 8.30 -10.83 5.32
C PRO A 175 9.37 -9.88 5.87
N GLY A 176 9.30 -8.59 5.57
CA GLY A 176 10.25 -7.58 6.05
C GLY A 176 10.25 -7.49 7.58
N LEU A 177 9.10 -7.16 8.17
CA LEU A 177 8.95 -7.05 9.63
C LEU A 177 9.23 -8.37 10.34
N GLY A 178 8.69 -9.48 9.81
CA GLY A 178 8.83 -10.80 10.41
C GLY A 178 10.29 -11.24 10.50
N ASN A 179 11.07 -11.05 9.43
CA ASN A 179 12.49 -11.39 9.43
C ASN A 179 13.27 -10.55 10.44
N ASP A 180 12.96 -9.27 10.60
CA ASP A 180 13.63 -8.40 11.56
C ASP A 180 13.30 -8.75 13.01
N LEU A 181 12.04 -9.11 13.31
CA LEU A 181 11.64 -9.61 14.62
C LEU A 181 12.32 -10.95 14.93
N ILE A 182 12.40 -11.86 13.97
CA ILE A 182 13.06 -13.16 14.13
C ILE A 182 14.56 -12.99 14.37
N LYS A 183 15.23 -12.12 13.62
CA LYS A 183 16.64 -11.78 13.87
C LYS A 183 16.84 -11.29 15.30
N ARG A 184 15.94 -10.43 15.81
CA ARG A 184 16.00 -9.94 17.20
C ARG A 184 15.77 -11.05 18.20
N ILE A 185 14.84 -11.98 17.96
CA ILE A 185 14.59 -13.15 18.82
C ILE A 185 15.85 -14.01 18.92
N ARG A 186 16.48 -14.32 17.78
CA ARG A 186 17.70 -15.15 17.73
C ARG A 186 18.91 -14.50 18.40
N LYS A 187 18.96 -13.16 18.45
CA LYS A 187 20.01 -12.40 19.16
C LYS A 187 19.80 -12.35 20.67
N ARG A 188 18.64 -12.76 21.20
CA ARG A 188 18.38 -12.71 22.65
C ARG A 188 19.26 -13.70 23.40
N ASN A 189 19.56 -13.36 24.66
CA ASN A 189 20.20 -14.28 25.58
C ASN A 189 19.27 -15.49 25.80
N PRO A 190 19.70 -16.74 25.56
CA PRO A 190 18.86 -17.93 25.74
C PRO A 190 18.41 -18.14 27.19
N LYS A 191 19.15 -17.57 28.16
CA LYS A 191 18.85 -17.61 29.59
C LYS A 191 17.75 -16.62 30.02
N GLU A 192 17.40 -15.66 29.17
CA GLU A 192 16.39 -14.65 29.46
C GLU A 192 15.11 -14.93 28.67
N THR A 193 13.97 -14.84 29.35
CA THR A 193 12.64 -14.78 28.74
C THR A 193 12.12 -13.36 28.89
N ILE A 194 11.53 -12.83 27.82
CA ILE A 194 10.85 -11.52 27.88
C ILE A 194 9.37 -11.81 27.92
N SER A 195 8.65 -11.27 28.90
CA SER A 195 7.19 -11.19 28.84
C SER A 195 6.79 -9.76 28.49
N TRP A 196 5.73 -9.64 27.68
CA TRP A 196 5.13 -8.38 27.30
C TRP A 196 3.66 -8.43 27.67
N THR A 197 3.19 -7.34 28.25
CA THR A 197 1.82 -7.19 28.71
C THR A 197 1.30 -5.82 28.32
N LEU A 198 0.08 -5.83 27.78
CA LEU A 198 -0.65 -4.61 27.45
C LEU A 198 -1.50 -4.21 28.65
N GLU A 199 -1.06 -3.20 29.40
CA GLU A 199 -1.76 -2.74 30.61
C GLU A 199 -3.10 -2.10 30.23
N ARG A 200 -3.04 -1.07 29.39
CA ARG A 200 -4.24 -0.34 28.94
C ARG A 200 -4.01 0.45 27.68
N TYR A 201 -5.11 0.75 26.99
CA TYR A 201 -5.12 1.74 25.92
C TYR A 201 -5.34 3.15 26.50
N ILE A 202 -4.51 4.11 26.09
CA ILE A 202 -4.58 5.50 26.54
C ILE A 202 -5.68 6.19 25.73
N ARG A 203 -6.77 6.57 26.39
CA ARG A 203 -7.94 7.19 25.76
C ARG A 203 -7.81 8.71 25.78
N ASP A 204 -7.53 9.30 24.63
CA ASP A 204 -7.35 10.75 24.48
C ASP A 204 -8.13 11.30 23.27
N PRO A 205 -8.29 12.63 23.14
CA PRO A 205 -8.94 13.22 21.97
C PRO A 205 -8.23 12.88 20.65
N SER A 206 -6.91 12.66 20.69
CA SER A 206 -6.13 12.31 19.51
C SER A 206 -6.55 10.98 18.90
N THR A 207 -7.07 10.05 19.72
CA THR A 207 -7.57 8.72 19.35
C THR A 207 -9.11 8.58 19.45
N PHE A 208 -9.84 9.70 19.51
CA PHE A 208 -11.28 9.72 19.77
C PHE A 208 -11.70 8.91 21.01
N PHE A 209 -10.89 8.98 22.07
CA PHE A 209 -11.11 8.28 23.35
C PHE A 209 -11.24 6.76 23.26
N THR A 210 -10.83 6.14 22.16
CA THR A 210 -10.83 4.67 22.00
C THR A 210 -9.44 4.05 22.17
N GLY A 211 -8.41 4.89 22.25
CA GLY A 211 -6.98 4.53 22.26
C GLY A 211 -6.43 4.05 20.93
N VAL A 212 -7.28 3.89 19.91
CA VAL A 212 -6.86 3.53 18.55
C VAL A 212 -7.64 4.31 17.50
N ARG A 213 -6.92 5.01 16.62
CA ARG A 213 -7.52 5.78 15.53
C ARG A 213 -7.00 5.33 14.18
N VAL A 214 -7.92 5.10 13.24
CA VAL A 214 -7.58 4.94 11.83
C VAL A 214 -7.20 6.30 11.27
N LEU A 215 -5.98 6.42 10.77
CA LEU A 215 -5.48 7.65 10.14
C LEU A 215 -5.67 7.62 8.63
N SER A 216 -5.41 6.48 8.01
CA SER A 216 -5.54 6.26 6.57
C SER A 216 -6.03 4.85 6.29
N ASP A 217 -6.88 4.70 5.28
CA ASP A 217 -7.31 3.43 4.70
C ASP A 217 -7.29 3.60 3.18
N ARG A 218 -6.32 2.95 2.54
CA ARG A 218 -6.04 3.08 1.10
C ARG A 218 -6.07 1.71 0.46
N ALA A 219 -6.70 1.65 -0.71
CA ALA A 219 -6.67 0.47 -1.56
C ALA A 219 -6.19 0.87 -2.96
N THR A 220 -5.27 0.09 -3.52
CA THR A 220 -4.74 0.28 -4.87
C THR A 220 -4.62 -1.06 -5.58
N LEU A 221 -4.79 -1.03 -6.90
CA LEU A 221 -4.49 -2.18 -7.74
C LEU A 221 -2.97 -2.33 -7.89
N ILE A 222 -2.50 -3.56 -7.91
CA ILE A 222 -1.11 -3.84 -8.24
C ILE A 222 -1.01 -3.72 -9.77
N PRO A 223 -0.23 -2.76 -10.31
CA PRO A 223 0.02 -2.73 -11.75
C PRO A 223 0.68 -4.04 -12.16
N GLU A 224 0.46 -4.50 -13.39
CA GLU A 224 1.04 -5.71 -13.99
C GLU A 224 0.41 -7.05 -13.57
N VAL A 225 -0.24 -7.16 -12.41
CA VAL A 225 -0.91 -8.41 -11.98
C VAL A 225 -2.44 -8.27 -12.02
N PRO A 226 -3.15 -9.01 -12.88
CA PRO A 226 -4.61 -8.92 -12.98
C PRO A 226 -5.29 -9.39 -11.70
N ASP A 227 -6.43 -8.77 -11.36
CA ASP A 227 -7.22 -9.01 -10.15
C ASP A 227 -6.38 -9.08 -8.85
N SER A 228 -5.33 -8.26 -8.81
CA SER A 228 -4.46 -8.12 -7.65
C SER A 228 -4.51 -6.71 -7.10
N ALA A 229 -4.57 -6.63 -5.78
CA ALA A 229 -4.75 -5.38 -5.09
C ALA A 229 -4.20 -5.44 -3.68
N ILE A 230 -3.87 -4.28 -3.15
CA ILE A 230 -3.36 -4.12 -1.80
C ILE A 230 -4.24 -3.10 -1.11
N ARG A 231 -4.67 -3.43 0.10
CA ARG A 231 -5.31 -2.51 1.01
C ARG A 231 -4.44 -2.32 2.24
N GLN A 232 -4.06 -1.08 2.52
CA GLN A 232 -3.28 -0.73 3.70
C GLN A 232 -4.08 0.21 4.60
N ILE A 233 -4.01 -0.05 5.91
CA ILE A 233 -4.64 0.76 6.94
C ILE A 233 -3.57 1.19 7.92
N VAL A 234 -3.46 2.50 8.12
CA VAL A 234 -2.58 3.09 9.13
C VAL A 234 -3.40 3.39 10.37
N LEU A 235 -2.95 2.84 11.49
CA LEU A 235 -3.57 2.97 12.81
C LEU A 235 -2.60 3.69 13.75
N ARG A 236 -3.10 4.71 14.44
CA ARG A 236 -2.44 5.24 15.64
C ARG A 236 -2.92 4.45 16.83
N ILE A 237 -2.01 3.82 17.56
CA ILE A 237 -2.28 3.10 18.81
C ILE A 237 -1.56 3.83 19.94
N LYS A 238 -2.31 4.26 20.96
CA LYS A 238 -1.75 4.79 22.20
C LYS A 238 -2.02 3.80 23.32
N SER A 239 -0.97 3.28 23.93
CA SER A 239 -1.08 2.28 24.99
C SER A 239 0.00 2.45 26.04
N GLN A 240 -0.33 2.00 27.24
CA GLN A 240 0.62 1.75 28.30
C GLN A 240 1.01 0.28 28.22
N GLN A 241 2.30 0.02 28.06
CA GLN A 241 2.86 -1.30 27.85
C GLN A 241 3.87 -1.60 28.96
N SER A 242 3.92 -2.85 29.41
CA SER A 242 4.90 -3.31 30.38
C SER A 242 5.72 -4.46 29.78
N SER A 243 7.01 -4.44 30.07
CA SER A 243 7.93 -5.51 29.67
C SER A 243 8.74 -5.96 30.87
N LEU A 244 8.87 -7.27 31.01
CA LEU A 244 9.56 -7.92 32.12
C LEU A 244 10.58 -8.91 31.56
N LYS A 245 11.78 -8.91 32.13
CA LYS A 245 12.80 -9.91 31.85
C LYS A 245 12.84 -10.92 32.99
N ILE A 246 12.69 -12.19 32.64
CA ILE A 246 12.63 -13.32 33.57
C ILE A 246 13.81 -14.24 33.27
N SER A 247 14.58 -14.59 34.30
CA SER A 247 15.63 -15.61 34.23
C SER A 247 15.04 -16.99 34.13
N LYS A 248 15.60 -17.81 33.24
CA LYS A 248 15.27 -19.24 33.14
C LYS A 248 16.08 -20.12 34.08
N GLU A 249 17.02 -19.57 34.85
CA GLU A 249 17.82 -20.38 35.78
C GLU A 249 16.91 -20.85 36.94
N GLY A 250 16.90 -22.17 37.15
CA GLY A 250 15.96 -22.93 37.99
C GLY A 250 16.03 -22.58 39.46
N THR A 251 15.50 -21.41 39.79
CA THR A 251 15.39 -20.92 41.16
C THR A 251 13.96 -21.14 41.59
N ASP A 252 13.76 -22.00 42.59
CA ASP A 252 12.44 -22.36 43.15
C ASP A 252 11.65 -21.16 43.72
N ASN A 253 12.25 -19.96 43.73
CA ASN A 253 11.62 -18.70 44.12
C ASN A 253 11.36 -17.80 42.91
N LEU A 254 10.08 -17.65 42.54
CA LEU A 254 9.59 -16.77 41.47
C LEU A 254 10.03 -15.29 41.63
N GLU A 255 10.25 -14.82 42.85
CA GLU A 255 10.67 -13.45 43.14
C GLU A 255 12.16 -13.19 42.79
N GLN A 256 13.01 -14.21 42.84
CA GLN A 256 14.43 -14.11 42.48
C GLN A 256 14.68 -14.30 40.97
N ALA A 257 13.71 -14.92 40.26
CA ALA A 257 13.78 -15.11 38.81
C ALA A 257 13.50 -13.82 38.00
N VAL A 258 13.00 -12.76 38.65
CA VAL A 258 12.74 -11.48 37.98
C VAL A 258 14.02 -10.64 37.95
N PHE A 259 14.62 -10.48 36.77
CA PHE A 259 15.85 -9.70 36.60
C PHE A 259 15.66 -8.19 36.86
N SER A 260 14.43 -7.68 36.73
CA SER A 260 14.17 -6.23 36.77
C SER A 260 12.71 -5.90 37.11
N VAL A 261 12.48 -4.78 37.78
CA VAL A 261 11.14 -4.17 37.94
C VAL A 261 10.45 -4.04 36.58
N PRO A 262 9.13 -4.33 36.45
CA PRO A 262 8.40 -4.16 35.20
C PRO A 262 8.57 -2.74 34.66
N LYS A 263 9.16 -2.62 33.47
CA LYS A 263 9.29 -1.31 32.81
C LYS A 263 7.96 -0.97 32.16
N VAL A 264 7.17 -0.15 32.84
CA VAL A 264 5.91 0.39 32.32
C VAL A 264 6.20 1.67 31.53
N GLN A 265 5.74 1.74 30.29
CA GLN A 265 5.96 2.87 29.40
C GLN A 265 4.71 3.20 28.60
N ASP A 266 4.44 4.50 28.45
CA ASP A 266 3.43 5.01 27.53
C ASP A 266 4.02 5.11 26.12
N CYS A 267 3.36 4.46 25.15
CA CYS A 267 3.80 4.34 23.77
C CYS A 267 2.74 4.88 22.81
N THR A 268 3.17 5.68 21.83
CA THR A 268 2.36 6.07 20.66
C THR A 268 2.99 5.45 19.43
N GLU A 269 2.30 4.49 18.81
CA GLU A 269 2.78 3.75 17.65
C GLU A 269 1.87 3.95 16.45
N TYR A 270 2.46 4.07 15.26
CA TYR A 270 1.74 4.15 14.00
C TYR A 270 1.90 2.83 13.27
N VAL A 271 0.95 1.92 13.49
CA VAL A 271 0.97 0.56 12.98
C VAL A 271 0.30 0.52 11.62
N VAL A 272 0.95 -0.12 10.65
CA VAL A 272 0.39 -0.35 9.32
C VAL A 272 0.00 -1.82 9.22
N ILE A 273 -1.29 -2.05 9.00
CA ILE A 273 -1.81 -3.37 8.66
C ILE A 273 -2.16 -3.40 7.18
N GLN A 274 -1.97 -4.55 6.55
CA GLN A 274 -2.28 -4.73 5.15
C GLN A 274 -3.05 -6.00 4.88
N LYS A 275 -3.83 -5.97 3.80
CA LYS A 275 -4.51 -7.12 3.24
C LYS A 275 -4.24 -7.13 1.73
N VAL A 276 -3.66 -8.22 1.26
CA VAL A 276 -3.31 -8.40 -0.14
C VAL A 276 -4.30 -9.36 -0.80
N ARG A 277 -4.72 -9.01 -2.01
CA ARG A 277 -5.48 -9.86 -2.91
C ARG A 277 -4.61 -10.14 -4.12
N ILE A 278 -4.45 -11.41 -4.48
CA ILE A 278 -3.61 -11.83 -5.60
C ILE A 278 -4.41 -12.79 -6.47
N ALA A 279 -4.55 -12.45 -7.75
CA ALA A 279 -5.32 -13.24 -8.72
C ALA A 279 -6.71 -13.66 -8.17
N GLY A 280 -7.40 -12.71 -7.55
CA GLY A 280 -8.74 -12.91 -6.97
C GLY A 280 -8.78 -13.59 -5.60
N LYS A 281 -7.68 -14.14 -5.10
CA LYS A 281 -7.60 -14.75 -3.77
C LYS A 281 -7.19 -13.70 -2.73
N GLU A 282 -8.03 -13.51 -1.71
CA GLU A 282 -7.73 -12.61 -0.59
C GLU A 282 -6.93 -13.34 0.50
N LYS A 283 -5.79 -12.77 0.90
CA LYS A 283 -5.03 -13.21 2.08
C LYS A 283 -5.61 -12.61 3.37
N ASP A 284 -5.21 -13.18 4.50
CA ASP A 284 -5.51 -12.64 5.82
C ASP A 284 -4.88 -11.25 6.02
N TRP A 285 -5.39 -10.51 7.01
CA TRP A 285 -4.73 -9.30 7.48
C TRP A 285 -3.42 -9.64 8.17
N GLU A 286 -2.38 -8.90 7.81
CA GLU A 286 -1.04 -9.00 8.40
C GLU A 286 -0.53 -7.63 8.82
N ILE A 287 0.43 -7.60 9.73
CA ILE A 287 1.13 -6.37 10.09
C ILE A 287 2.25 -6.16 9.08
N TRP A 288 2.16 -5.07 8.33
CA TRP A 288 3.24 -4.69 7.42
C TRP A 288 4.44 -4.13 8.17
N GLY A 289 4.20 -3.24 9.14
CA GLY A 289 5.27 -2.52 9.80
C GLY A 289 4.79 -1.35 10.64
N PHE A 290 5.75 -0.52 11.03
CA PHE A 290 5.52 0.74 11.71
C PHE A 290 5.86 1.89 10.76
N ALA A 291 5.13 2.98 10.88
CA ALA A 291 5.33 4.18 10.10
C ALA A 291 5.72 5.37 10.98
N LYS A 292 6.28 6.40 10.35
CA LYS A 292 6.49 7.70 11.01
C LYS A 292 5.37 8.67 10.63
N PRO A 293 5.03 9.63 11.50
CA PRO A 293 4.18 10.74 11.11
C PRO A 293 4.74 11.49 9.91
N THR A 294 3.85 12.01 9.06
CA THR A 294 4.21 12.89 7.96
C THR A 294 4.73 14.21 8.51
N THR A 295 5.88 14.67 8.03
CA THR A 295 6.49 15.97 8.38
C THR A 295 6.15 17.04 7.34
N LEU A 296 6.56 18.29 7.57
CA LEU A 296 6.41 19.35 6.57
C LEU A 296 7.24 19.08 5.32
N GLU A 297 8.46 18.53 5.48
CA GLU A 297 9.35 18.20 4.37
C GLU A 297 8.74 17.12 3.45
N ASP A 298 7.95 16.22 4.01
CA ASP A 298 7.27 15.18 3.24
C ASP A 298 6.19 15.76 2.30
N LEU A 299 5.60 16.91 2.63
CA LEU A 299 4.54 17.55 1.83
C LEU A 299 5.05 18.09 0.49
N ASP A 300 6.32 18.46 0.42
CA ASP A 300 6.95 18.93 -0.82
C ASP A 300 7.21 17.78 -1.80
N SER A 301 6.99 16.53 -1.37
CA SER A 301 7.14 15.39 -2.26
C SER A 301 6.08 15.38 -3.38
N PRO A 302 6.43 14.85 -4.57
CA PRO A 302 5.49 14.70 -5.68
C PRO A 302 4.22 13.92 -5.31
N PHE A 303 4.27 13.11 -4.24
CA PHE A 303 3.13 12.36 -3.73
C PHE A 303 2.00 13.23 -3.18
N PHE A 304 2.29 14.45 -2.72
CA PHE A 304 1.29 15.37 -2.19
C PHE A 304 1.07 16.60 -3.07
N ALA A 305 1.98 16.87 -4.01
CA ALA A 305 1.85 17.91 -5.02
C ALA A 305 0.48 17.86 -5.74
N ALA A 306 -0.15 19.02 -5.87
CA ALA A 306 -1.41 19.18 -6.59
C ALA A 306 -1.17 19.19 -8.10
N GLY A 307 -2.07 18.57 -8.88
CA GLY A 307 -2.04 18.63 -10.35
C GLY A 307 -1.33 17.48 -11.06
N LEU A 308 -0.46 16.70 -10.39
CA LEU A 308 0.24 15.57 -11.02
C LEU A 308 -0.60 14.28 -11.01
N SER A 309 -0.69 13.59 -12.15
CA SER A 309 -1.29 12.25 -12.28
C SER A 309 -0.45 11.17 -11.59
N LEU A 310 -1.02 10.01 -11.21
CA LEU A 310 -0.25 8.93 -10.56
C LEU A 310 0.98 8.49 -11.37
N LYS A 311 0.85 8.47 -12.71
CA LYS A 311 1.95 8.14 -13.61
C LYS A 311 3.04 9.23 -13.55
N GLU A 312 2.66 10.50 -13.62
CA GLU A 312 3.59 11.62 -13.48
C GLU A 312 4.27 11.65 -12.11
N ARG A 313 3.57 11.27 -11.03
CA ARG A 313 4.15 11.17 -9.69
C ARG A 313 5.24 10.11 -9.62
N VAL A 314 4.95 8.91 -10.16
CA VAL A 314 5.92 7.80 -10.22
C VAL A 314 7.14 8.20 -11.06
N LEU A 315 6.92 8.87 -12.20
CA LEU A 315 8.00 9.37 -13.04
C LEU A 315 8.83 10.45 -12.33
N ALA A 316 8.20 11.44 -11.70
CA ALA A 316 8.89 12.51 -10.96
C ALA A 316 9.76 11.95 -9.82
N LEU A 317 9.36 10.84 -9.21
CA LEU A 317 10.19 10.14 -8.22
C LEU A 317 11.37 9.44 -8.87
N GLN A 318 11.14 8.72 -9.96
CA GLN A 318 12.19 8.04 -10.69
C GLN A 318 13.27 9.04 -11.14
N ASP A 319 12.86 10.22 -11.60
CA ASP A 319 13.76 11.32 -11.97
C ASP A 319 14.54 11.84 -10.75
N ARG A 320 13.87 12.01 -9.59
CA ARG A 320 14.52 12.42 -8.34
C ARG A 320 15.54 11.40 -7.82
N PHE A 321 15.26 10.10 -7.97
CA PHE A 321 16.17 9.01 -7.58
C PHE A 321 17.33 8.80 -8.56
N THR A 322 17.13 9.13 -9.84
CA THR A 322 18.17 9.01 -10.87
C THR A 322 19.01 10.27 -11.03
N GLY A 323 18.75 11.32 -10.25
CA GLY A 323 19.51 12.57 -10.26
C GLY A 323 19.32 13.39 -11.55
N ARG A 324 18.25 13.14 -12.30
CA ARG A 324 17.85 13.94 -13.45
C ARG A 324 16.91 15.04 -12.97
N SER A 325 17.47 16.10 -12.39
CA SER A 325 16.73 17.32 -12.07
C SER A 325 17.30 18.50 -12.83
#